data_AF-A0A8S3EDT6-F1
#
_entry.id   AF-A0A8S3EDT6-F1
#
_cell.length_a   1.000
_cell.length_b   1.000
_cell.length_c   1.000
_cell.angle_alpha   90.00
_cell.angle_beta   90.00
_cell.angle_gamma   90.00
#
_symmetry.space_group_name_H-M   'P 1'
#
loop_
_entity.id
_entity.type
_entity.pdbx_description
1 polymer ?
#
loop_
_entity_poly.entity_id
_entity_poly.type
_entity_poly.pdbx_seq_one_letter_code
_entity_poly.pdbx_strand_id
1 'polypeptide(L)' 'VISQIDFASFGTAVGGCGAMKQGTCHAANSSDIIQRTCVGQQKCSVTASSDLFGDP' A
#
# COMPACT_ATOMS: atom_id res chain seq x y z
N VAL A 1 14.98 -7.82 6.35
CA VAL A 1 13.97 -8.33 5.39
C VAL A 1 12.61 -7.90 5.88
N ILE A 2 11.73 -7.47 4.98
CA ILE A 2 10.37 -7.04 5.29
C ILE A 2 9.54 -8.29 5.55
N SER A 3 9.01 -8.41 6.76
CA SER A 3 8.28 -9.61 7.20
C SER A 3 6.78 -9.52 6.92
N GLN A 4 6.19 -8.34 7.10
CA GLN A 4 4.77 -8.10 6.91
C GLN A 4 4.51 -6.63 6.54
N ILE A 5 3.32 -6.37 6.02
CA ILE A 5 2.83 -5.03 5.70
C ILE A 5 1.54 -4.83 6.50
N ASP A 6 1.58 -3.94 7.49
CA ASP A 6 0.45 -3.73 8.41
C ASP A 6 -0.71 -2.95 7.74
N PHE A 7 -0.38 -2.04 6.83
CA PHE A 7 -1.35 -1.25 6.08
C PHE A 7 -0.76 -0.77 4.75
N ALA A 8 -1.56 -0.82 3.68
CA ALA A 8 -1.24 -0.20 2.41
C ALA A 8 -2.53 0.26 1.72
N SER A 9 -2.55 1.51 1.25
CA SER A 9 -3.69 2.09 0.54
C SER A 9 -3.19 3.12 -0.45
N PHE A 10 -3.63 3.00 -1.70
CA PHE A 10 -3.46 4.01 -2.73
C PHE A 10 -4.78 4.75 -2.93
N GLY A 11 -4.75 6.09 -2.87
CA GLY A 11 -5.93 6.96 -2.84
C GLY A 11 -5.92 7.88 -1.62
N THR A 12 -7.08 8.09 -1.00
CA THR A 12 -7.23 8.93 0.19
C THR A 12 -7.14 8.09 1.46
N ALA A 13 -5.95 7.92 2.04
CA ALA A 13 -5.81 7.38 3.39
C ALA A 13 -6.06 8.48 4.43
N VAL A 14 -6.60 8.11 5.58
CA VAL A 14 -6.87 9.04 6.69
C VAL A 14 -6.15 8.60 7.96
N GLY A 15 -5.86 9.54 8.87
CA GLY A 15 -5.14 9.28 10.11
C GLY A 15 -3.65 9.65 10.04
N GLY A 16 -2.91 9.33 11.10
CA GLY A 16 -1.47 9.61 11.24
C GLY A 16 -0.63 8.33 11.24
N CYS A 17 0.71 8.50 11.27
CA CYS A 17 1.64 7.38 11.39
C CYS A 17 1.28 6.47 12.58
N GLY A 18 1.07 5.18 12.32
CA GLY A 18 0.65 4.18 13.32
C GLY A 18 -0.87 4.03 13.51
N ALA A 19 -1.68 4.92 12.93
CA ALA A 19 -3.15 4.86 12.99
C ALA A 19 -3.79 5.17 11.63
N MET A 20 -3.12 4.80 10.54
CA MET A 20 -3.64 4.96 9.19
C MET A 20 -4.86 4.07 8.97
N LYS A 21 -5.86 4.62 8.29
CA LYS A 21 -7.09 3.93 7.91
C LYS A 21 -7.39 4.19 6.45
N GLN A 22 -8.08 3.24 5.84
CA GLN A 22 -8.65 3.39 4.52
C GLN A 22 -9.67 4.54 4.52
N GLY A 23 -9.58 5.46 3.56
CA GLY A 23 -10.60 6.47 3.33
C GLY A 23 -11.56 6.07 2.21
N THR A 24 -12.31 7.04 1.69
CA THR A 24 -13.40 6.80 0.73
C THR A 24 -12.93 6.43 -0.67
N CYS A 25 -11.75 6.91 -1.08
CA CYS A 25 -11.11 6.58 -2.33
C CYS A 25 -9.93 5.65 -2.03
N HIS A 26 -10.03 4.40 -2.48
CA HIS A 26 -9.06 3.35 -2.20
C HIS A 26 -9.01 2.31 -3.32
N ALA A 27 -7.82 2.04 -3.84
CA ALA A 27 -7.63 0.99 -4.82
C ALA A 27 -7.55 -0.37 -4.12
N ALA A 28 -8.53 -1.25 -4.36
CA ALA A 28 -8.71 -2.50 -3.63
C ALA A 28 -7.51 -3.47 -3.67
N ASN A 29 -6.69 -3.37 -4.71
CA ASN A 29 -5.47 -4.16 -4.93
C ASN A 29 -4.22 -3.60 -4.22
N SER A 30 -4.30 -2.43 -3.57
CA SER A 30 -3.16 -1.75 -2.93
C SER A 30 -2.37 -2.67 -1.99
N SER A 31 -3.09 -3.32 -1.07
CA SER A 31 -2.52 -4.22 -0.07
C SER A 31 -1.85 -5.44 -0.69
N ASP A 32 -2.53 -6.07 -1.65
CA ASP A 32 -2.03 -7.27 -2.32
C ASP A 32 -0.78 -6.99 -3.15
N ILE A 33 -0.71 -5.85 -3.84
CA ILE A 33 0.44 -5.46 -4.64
C ILE A 33 1.64 -5.22 -3.72
N ILE A 34 1.48 -4.44 -2.65
CA ILE A 34 2.57 -4.14 -1.73
C ILE A 34 3.05 -5.39 -1.00
N GLN A 35 2.15 -6.26 -0.53
CA GLN A 35 2.55 -7.52 0.11
C GLN A 35 3.38 -8.38 -0.83
N ARG A 36 2.91 -8.61 -2.06
CA ARG A 36 3.62 -9.43 -3.04
C ARG A 36 4.95 -8.82 -3.49
N THR A 37 5.03 -7.49 -3.55
CA THR A 37 6.22 -6.80 -4.04
C THR A 37 7.30 -6.65 -2.97
N CYS A 38 6.89 -6.41 -1.71
CA CYS A 38 7.81 -6.01 -0.65
C CYS A 38 8.12 -7.11 0.37
N VAL A 39 7.19 -8.02 0.66
CA VAL A 39 7.45 -9.06 1.67
C VAL A 39 8.56 -10.00 1.19
N GLY A 40 9.51 -10.31 2.08
CA GLY A 40 10.70 -11.11 1.78
C GLY A 40 11.89 -10.31 1.25
N GLN A 41 11.70 -9.06 0.80
CA GLN A 41 12.78 -8.21 0.30
C GLN A 41 13.54 -7.54 1.46
N GLN A 42 14.84 -7.25 1.31
CA GLN A 42 15.58 -6.44 2.29
C GLN A 42 15.25 -4.95 2.22
N LYS A 43 14.93 -4.46 1.02
CA LYS A 43 14.51 -3.10 0.72
C LYS A 43 13.44 -3.17 -0.36
N CYS A 44 12.38 -2.38 -0.21
CA CYS A 44 11.34 -2.27 -1.22
C CYS A 44 11.19 -0.82 -1.66
N SER A 45 11.00 -0.60 -2.95
CA SER A 45 10.66 0.70 -3.51
C SER A 45 9.59 0.47 -4.55
N VAL A 46 8.46 1.15 -4.39
CA VAL A 46 7.29 0.99 -5.24
C VAL A 46 6.87 2.36 -5.72
N THR A 47 6.69 2.50 -7.03
CA THR A 47 6.19 3.74 -7.62
C THR A 47 4.70 3.86 -7.35
N ALA A 48 4.30 4.98 -6.74
CA ALA A 48 2.91 5.31 -6.53
C ALA A 48 2.28 5.79 -7.85
N SER A 49 1.76 4.86 -8.67
CA SER A 49 1.11 5.17 -9.95
C SER A 49 -0.21 4.45 -10.14
N SER A 50 -1.14 5.10 -10.85
CA SER A 50 -2.43 4.51 -11.24
C SER A 50 -2.26 3.34 -12.21
N ASP A 51 -1.15 3.22 -12.94
CA ASP A 51 -0.88 2.03 -13.77
C ASP A 51 -0.62 0.78 -12.91
N LEU A 52 -0.02 0.97 -11.74
CA LEU A 52 0.32 -0.14 -10.85
C LEU A 52 -0.87 -0.49 -9.94
N PHE A 53 -1.47 0.53 -9.31
CA PHE A 53 -2.53 0.36 -8.34
C PHE A 53 -3.94 0.47 -8.95
N GLY A 54 -4.09 0.96 -10.17
CA GLY A 54 -5.40 1.30 -10.73
C GLY A 54 -5.87 2.70 -10.32
N ASP A 55 -6.95 3.16 -10.96
CA ASP A 55 -7.66 4.38 -10.60
C ASP A 55 -8.81 4.03 -9.63
N PRO A 56 -8.74 4.50 -8.36
CA PRO A 56 -9.71 4.18 -7.32
C PRO A 56 -11.04 4.94 -7.37
#